data_AF-A0A1P8WDB0-F1
#
_entry.id   AF-A0A1P8WDB0-F1
#
_cell.length_a   1.000
_cell.length_b   1.000
_cell.length_c   1.000
_cell.angle_alpha   90.00
_cell.angle_beta   90.00
_cell.angle_gamma   90.00
#
_symmetry.space_group_name_H-M   'P 1'
#
loop_
_entity.id
_entity.type
_entity.pdbx_description
1 polymer ?
#
loop_
_entity_poly.entity_id
_entity_poly.type
_entity_poly.pdbx_seq_one_letter_code
_entity_poly.pdbx_strand_id
1 'polypeptide(L)'
;MNAPEPAEELRVEPTTVAAVSPLTVVQFLCGRHDAILKLAACPMLLPVSGVLVLSAAFAREYDGEDLLRDPWHLLIPHAASLLTSLLLYCLVRLPAVRSKAMLAVFVREYPVFLGLFWMTAPLAWIYAVPVERWLSPGDAMRVNLMMLGVVSIWRVALITRVISVVYKAESIGPVLITVLLFGDAVMLLAISYVPVPILHFMGGVRLTDTESVLQSTTLLLQLVGFPGLVILFGMYLFLLPPVPVMTGPVVLPTARLSRGVWVVSVVAVVGWFAVLPFTQPPQQLRRQVESDLRADQIEQAIQLMSAHTPTDFPPHWSPPPHIALPKPHPPITDVMAVIAARKIDVAPWVREVFLEKFRRELAAVFDYYFSPDHSKALPYLEVIAELPLHDWYEGNDGHYEGVATDIRQMAANKDEPPTEEIRILLEQILQSLPDANDESADDAPNDNGNSEPVREQ
;
A
#
# COMPACT_ATOMS: atom_id res chain seq x y z
N MET A 1 75.36 1.18 -4.61
CA MET A 1 74.06 1.09 -3.93
C MET A 1 73.59 2.52 -3.70
N ASN A 2 72.68 3.01 -4.54
CA ASN A 2 72.14 4.36 -4.40
C ASN A 2 71.05 4.33 -3.33
N ALA A 3 71.13 5.25 -2.37
CA ALA A 3 70.09 5.43 -1.37
C ALA A 3 68.75 5.74 -2.07
N PRO A 4 67.63 5.15 -1.65
CA PRO A 4 66.32 5.49 -2.20
C PRO A 4 66.08 6.99 -1.98
N GLU A 5 65.75 7.72 -3.05
CA GLU A 5 65.29 9.10 -2.95
C GLU A 5 64.13 9.15 -1.94
N PRO A 6 64.14 10.09 -0.98
CA PRO A 6 63.03 10.25 -0.07
C PRO A 6 61.79 10.52 -0.93
N ALA A 7 60.81 9.62 -0.83
CA ALA A 7 59.56 9.73 -1.55
C ALA A 7 59.05 11.16 -1.38
N GLU A 8 58.96 11.87 -2.50
CA GLU A 8 58.46 13.23 -2.59
C GLU A 8 57.11 13.25 -1.89
N GLU A 9 57.10 13.75 -0.65
CA GLU A 9 55.90 13.85 0.19
C GLU A 9 54.94 14.73 -0.60
N LEU A 10 53.99 14.08 -1.27
CA LEU A 10 52.97 14.71 -2.08
C LEU A 10 52.22 15.67 -1.16
N ARG A 11 52.63 16.93 -1.14
CA ARG A 11 51.97 18.00 -0.38
C ARG A 11 50.59 18.18 -1.01
N VAL A 12 49.62 17.45 -0.49
CA VAL A 12 48.21 17.66 -0.80
C VAL A 12 47.88 19.04 -0.25
N GLU A 13 47.82 20.05 -1.12
CA GLU A 13 47.34 21.37 -0.73
C GLU A 13 45.97 21.20 -0.06
N PRO A 14 45.75 21.76 1.13
CA PRO A 14 44.48 21.65 1.83
C PRO A 14 43.43 22.37 0.99
N THR A 15 42.76 21.61 0.12
CA THR A 15 41.71 22.12 -0.74
C THR A 15 40.62 22.61 0.19
N THR A 16 40.37 23.92 0.21
CA THR A 16 39.36 24.53 1.07
C THR A 16 38.04 23.81 0.87
N VAL A 17 37.62 23.05 1.87
CA VAL A 17 36.51 22.12 1.74
C VAL A 17 35.24 22.93 1.66
N ALA A 18 34.66 23.03 0.45
CA ALA A 18 33.44 23.79 0.23
C ALA A 18 32.32 23.29 1.15
N ALA A 19 31.52 24.21 1.71
CA ALA A 19 30.41 23.84 2.59
C ALA A 19 29.30 23.12 1.78
N VAL A 20 28.66 22.10 2.37
CA VAL A 20 27.48 21.43 1.80
C VAL A 20 26.31 22.42 1.80
N SER A 21 25.86 22.84 0.62
CA SER A 21 24.74 23.77 0.41
C SER A 21 23.45 23.03 0.04
N PRO A 22 22.27 23.66 0.09
CA PRO A 22 21.04 23.07 -0.43
C PRO A 22 21.15 22.62 -1.90
N LEU A 23 21.88 23.38 -2.71
CA LEU A 23 22.19 23.00 -4.09
C LEU A 23 23.01 21.70 -4.17
N THR A 24 23.88 21.43 -3.19
CA THR A 24 24.62 20.16 -3.12
C THR A 24 23.65 18.98 -2.94
N VAL A 25 22.56 19.15 -2.17
CA VAL A 25 21.53 18.11 -1.98
C VAL A 25 20.76 17.87 -3.28
N VAL A 26 20.35 18.92 -3.99
CA VAL A 26 19.68 18.78 -5.31
C VAL A 26 20.61 18.08 -6.32
N GLN A 27 21.88 18.49 -6.37
CA GLN A 27 22.88 17.86 -7.22
C GLN A 27 23.13 16.39 -6.87
N PHE A 28 23.07 16.05 -5.58
CA PHE A 28 23.11 14.67 -5.12
C PHE A 28 21.92 13.87 -5.63
N LEU A 29 20.70 14.40 -5.55
CA LEU A 29 19.51 13.72 -6.09
C LEU A 29 19.62 13.49 -7.60
N CYS A 30 20.34 14.35 -8.33
CA CYS A 30 20.68 14.14 -9.75
C CYS A 30 21.88 13.21 -9.99
N GLY A 31 22.46 12.59 -8.96
CA GLY A 31 23.57 11.65 -9.08
C GLY A 31 24.94 12.27 -9.40
N ARG A 32 25.14 13.58 -9.13
CA ARG A 32 26.43 14.24 -9.38
C ARG A 32 27.53 13.69 -8.47
N HIS A 33 28.63 13.27 -9.10
CA HIS A 33 29.79 12.67 -8.46
C HIS A 33 30.32 13.50 -7.27
N ASP A 34 30.62 14.78 -7.49
CA ASP A 34 31.24 15.63 -6.47
C ASP A 34 30.30 15.90 -5.29
N ALA A 35 28.99 15.98 -5.55
CA ALA A 35 27.99 16.15 -4.50
C ALA A 35 27.90 14.91 -3.60
N ILE A 36 27.97 13.70 -4.18
CA ILE A 36 27.99 12.44 -3.44
C ILE A 36 29.22 12.38 -2.52
N LEU A 37 30.41 12.63 -3.05
CA LEU A 37 31.65 12.59 -2.24
C LEU A 37 31.65 13.66 -1.14
N LYS A 38 31.16 14.86 -1.46
CA LYS A 38 31.08 15.98 -0.51
C LYS A 38 30.09 15.70 0.62
N LEU A 39 28.96 15.05 0.34
CA LEU A 39 28.03 14.58 1.37
C LEU A 39 28.62 13.44 2.20
N ALA A 40 29.29 12.47 1.56
CA ALA A 40 29.97 11.38 2.26
C ALA A 40 31.05 11.89 3.25
N ALA A 41 31.66 13.04 2.96
CA ALA A 41 32.65 13.69 3.81
C ALA A 41 32.06 14.54 4.97
N CYS A 42 30.74 14.60 5.10
CA CYS A 42 30.06 15.46 6.08
C CYS A 42 29.68 14.66 7.35
N PRO A 43 30.21 15.01 8.54
CA PRO A 43 29.88 14.30 9.78
C PRO A 43 28.41 14.49 10.21
N MET A 44 27.80 15.61 9.83
CA MET A 44 26.39 15.91 10.12
C MET A 44 25.42 15.34 9.08
N LEU A 45 25.87 14.44 8.20
CA LEU A 45 25.03 13.85 7.16
C LEU A 45 23.85 13.07 7.76
N LEU A 46 24.15 12.16 8.69
CA LEU A 46 23.15 11.27 9.29
C LEU A 46 22.00 12.00 10.00
N PRO A 47 22.24 12.99 10.90
CA PRO A 47 21.13 13.69 11.56
C PRO A 47 20.28 14.50 10.58
N VAL A 48 20.89 15.15 9.58
CA VAL A 48 20.12 15.89 8.55
C VAL A 48 19.28 14.96 7.70
N SER A 49 19.86 13.85 7.23
CA SER A 49 19.14 12.89 6.42
C SER A 49 18.02 12.22 7.22
N GLY A 50 18.21 12.00 8.53
CA GLY A 50 17.14 11.57 9.43
C GLY A 50 15.96 12.55 9.48
N VAL A 51 16.21 13.86 9.56
CA VAL A 51 15.14 14.87 9.48
C VAL A 51 14.42 14.84 8.13
N LEU A 52 15.14 14.58 7.03
CA LEU A 52 14.52 14.43 5.71
C LEU A 52 13.69 13.14 5.59
N VAL A 53 14.10 12.05 6.23
CA VAL A 53 13.28 10.82 6.34
C VAL A 53 12.02 11.10 7.13
N LEU A 54 12.10 11.86 8.22
CA LEU A 54 10.92 12.31 8.96
C LEU A 54 9.98 13.16 8.09
N SER A 55 10.52 14.09 7.32
CA SER A 55 9.72 14.86 6.37
C SER A 55 9.06 13.98 5.30
N ALA A 56 9.75 12.94 4.81
CA ALA A 56 9.18 11.98 3.87
C ALA A 56 8.12 11.09 4.52
N ALA A 57 8.29 10.73 5.80
CA ALA A 57 7.30 10.00 6.57
C ALA A 57 6.02 10.83 6.73
N PHE A 58 6.15 12.11 7.07
CA PHE A 58 5.00 13.01 7.07
C PHE A 58 4.32 13.09 5.70
N ALA A 59 5.10 13.31 4.64
CA ALA A 59 4.57 13.38 3.28
C ALA A 59 3.80 12.11 2.86
N ARG A 60 4.15 10.95 3.42
CA ARG A 60 3.49 9.68 3.12
C ARG A 60 2.24 9.40 3.96
N GLU A 61 2.23 9.85 5.21
CA GLU A 61 1.22 9.44 6.20
C GLU A 61 0.26 10.56 6.61
N TYR A 62 0.47 11.82 6.16
CA TYR A 62 -0.32 12.98 6.58
C TYR A 62 -1.81 12.90 6.24
N ASP A 63 -2.16 12.16 5.20
CA ASP A 63 -3.52 11.89 4.71
C ASP A 63 -3.88 10.40 4.75
N GLY A 64 -2.97 9.54 5.22
CA GLY A 64 -3.19 8.11 5.36
C GLY A 64 -3.57 7.68 6.77
N GLU A 65 -3.05 8.36 7.80
CA GLU A 65 -3.17 7.97 9.20
C GLU A 65 -3.47 9.16 10.14
N ASP A 66 -4.07 8.87 11.31
CA ASP A 66 -4.25 9.85 12.38
C ASP A 66 -2.95 10.01 13.19
N LEU A 67 -2.09 10.90 12.70
CA LEU A 67 -0.76 11.16 13.26
C LEU A 67 -0.80 11.89 14.61
N LEU A 68 -1.92 12.52 14.98
CA LEU A 68 -2.04 13.18 16.29
C LEU A 68 -2.21 12.16 17.40
N ARG A 69 -2.93 11.07 17.14
CA ARG A 69 -3.15 10.00 18.12
C ARG A 69 -2.14 8.86 17.97
N ASP A 70 -1.71 8.52 16.75
CA ASP A 70 -0.70 7.49 16.48
C ASP A 70 0.57 8.07 15.81
N PRO A 71 1.34 8.91 16.51
CA PRO A 71 2.57 9.51 15.95
C PRO A 71 3.65 8.46 15.63
N TRP A 72 3.51 7.24 16.15
CA TRP A 72 4.46 6.14 15.91
C TRP A 72 4.49 5.68 14.45
N HIS A 73 3.44 5.97 13.64
CA HIS A 73 3.47 5.71 12.20
C HIS A 73 4.65 6.44 11.50
N LEU A 74 5.07 7.60 12.01
CA LEU A 74 6.23 8.34 11.49
C LEU A 74 7.57 7.60 11.72
N LEU A 75 7.61 6.65 12.65
CA LEU A 75 8.79 5.82 12.94
C LEU A 75 8.89 4.60 12.01
N ILE A 76 7.78 4.16 11.40
CA ILE A 76 7.78 2.98 10.51
C ILE A 76 8.72 3.19 9.32
N PRO A 77 8.67 4.33 8.56
CA PRO A 77 9.60 4.56 7.46
C PRO A 77 11.06 4.64 7.91
N HIS A 78 11.33 5.12 9.13
CA HIS A 78 12.68 5.14 9.71
C HIS A 78 13.20 3.73 9.99
N ALA A 79 12.38 2.91 10.66
CA ALA A 79 12.74 1.52 10.97
C ALA A 79 12.92 0.70 9.69
N ALA A 80 12.00 0.83 8.73
CA ALA A 80 12.07 0.15 7.44
C ALA A 80 13.31 0.59 6.63
N SER A 81 13.61 1.89 6.58
CA SER A 81 14.80 2.40 5.88
C SER A 81 16.10 1.98 6.55
N LEU A 82 16.15 1.92 7.88
CA LEU A 82 17.30 1.41 8.63
C LEU A 82 17.55 -0.06 8.29
N LEU A 83 16.52 -0.90 8.39
CA LEU A 83 16.61 -2.34 8.09
C LEU A 83 17.03 -2.58 6.63
N THR A 84 16.36 -1.92 5.67
CA THR A 84 16.67 -2.08 4.24
C THR A 84 18.07 -1.59 3.90
N SER A 85 18.53 -0.46 4.45
CA SER A 85 19.89 0.02 4.24
C SER A 85 20.94 -0.94 4.85
N LEU A 86 20.65 -1.55 6.00
CA LEU A 86 21.56 -2.51 6.64
C LEU A 86 21.69 -3.76 5.77
N LEU A 87 20.57 -4.30 5.28
CA LEU A 87 20.56 -5.47 4.42
C LEU A 87 21.30 -5.21 3.10
N LEU A 88 21.04 -4.08 2.44
CA LEU A 88 21.76 -3.70 1.23
C LEU A 88 23.26 -3.49 1.50
N TYR A 89 23.61 -2.82 2.59
CA TYR A 89 25.01 -2.62 2.97
C TYR A 89 25.72 -3.94 3.26
N CYS A 90 25.06 -4.86 3.96
CA CYS A 90 25.55 -6.22 4.16
C CYS A 90 25.77 -6.93 2.82
N LEU A 91 24.84 -6.85 1.87
CA LEU A 91 24.98 -7.49 0.56
C LEU A 91 26.17 -6.92 -0.23
N VAL A 92 26.31 -5.59 -0.27
CA VAL A 92 27.43 -4.89 -0.93
C VAL A 92 28.79 -5.25 -0.28
N ARG A 93 28.81 -5.46 1.04
CA ARG A 93 30.06 -5.69 1.80
C ARG A 93 30.37 -7.16 2.07
N LEU A 94 29.42 -8.08 1.90
CA LEU A 94 29.59 -9.51 2.15
C LEU A 94 30.85 -10.10 1.49
N PRO A 95 31.15 -9.78 0.21
CA PRO A 95 32.35 -10.30 -0.45
C PRO A 95 33.66 -9.84 0.21
N ALA A 96 33.62 -8.71 0.93
CA ALA A 96 34.76 -8.15 1.62
C ALA A 96 34.96 -8.75 3.02
N VAL A 97 33.96 -9.28 3.73
CA VAL A 97 34.13 -9.68 5.15
C VAL A 97 34.92 -10.99 5.31
N ARG A 98 36.26 -10.92 5.24
CA ARG A 98 37.17 -12.06 5.50
C ARG A 98 38.06 -11.91 6.75
N SER A 99 38.12 -10.73 7.39
CA SER A 99 39.00 -10.49 8.55
C SER A 99 38.35 -9.62 9.64
N LYS A 100 38.78 -9.77 10.91
CA LYS A 100 38.31 -8.94 12.04
C LYS A 100 38.55 -7.45 11.83
N ALA A 101 39.63 -7.08 11.14
CA ALA A 101 39.92 -5.68 10.78
C ALA A 101 38.81 -5.06 9.91
N MET A 102 38.11 -5.86 9.10
CA MET A 102 37.02 -5.37 8.27
C MET A 102 35.70 -5.17 9.00
N LEU A 103 35.49 -5.80 10.16
CA LEU A 103 34.30 -5.50 10.99
C LEU A 103 34.37 -4.06 11.54
N ALA A 104 35.54 -3.63 12.00
CA ALA A 104 35.74 -2.26 12.47
C ALA A 104 35.49 -1.22 11.37
N VAL A 105 35.95 -1.51 10.15
CA VAL A 105 35.69 -0.67 8.97
C VAL A 105 34.20 -0.69 8.60
N PHE A 106 33.56 -1.87 8.65
CA PHE A 106 32.14 -2.05 8.36
C PHE A 106 31.27 -1.16 9.25
N VAL A 107 31.48 -1.19 10.57
CA VAL A 107 30.71 -0.39 11.53
C VAL A 107 30.97 1.10 11.35
N ARG A 108 32.21 1.50 11.04
CA ARG A 108 32.56 2.91 10.83
C ARG A 108 31.96 3.51 9.55
N GLU A 109 31.86 2.72 8.49
CA GLU A 109 31.35 3.18 7.19
C GLU A 109 29.82 3.13 7.08
N TYR A 110 29.16 2.28 7.88
CA TYR A 110 27.70 2.15 7.85
C TYR A 110 26.94 3.47 8.08
N PRO A 111 27.28 4.32 9.07
CA PRO A 111 26.60 5.61 9.26
C PRO A 111 26.68 6.55 8.05
N VAL A 112 27.79 6.50 7.30
CA VAL A 112 27.94 7.30 6.06
C VAL A 112 27.03 6.74 4.97
N PHE A 113 27.03 5.41 4.79
CA PHE A 113 26.13 4.74 3.86
C PHE A 113 24.65 5.01 4.18
N LEU A 114 24.26 4.84 5.44
CA LEU A 114 22.92 5.14 5.96
C LEU A 114 22.55 6.61 5.72
N GLY A 115 23.47 7.53 5.99
CA GLY A 115 23.29 8.96 5.74
C GLY A 115 22.99 9.27 4.27
N LEU A 116 23.75 8.68 3.35
CA LEU A 116 23.53 8.83 1.89
C LEU A 116 22.25 8.15 1.43
N PHE A 117 21.93 6.97 1.98
CA PHE A 117 20.69 6.25 1.70
C PHE A 117 19.46 7.07 2.11
N TRP A 118 19.48 7.63 3.33
CA TRP A 118 18.43 8.52 3.82
C TRP A 118 18.36 9.86 3.08
N MET A 119 19.47 10.34 2.51
CA MET A 119 19.46 11.55 1.68
C MET A 119 18.62 11.39 0.39
N THR A 120 18.20 10.17 0.05
CA THR A 120 17.25 9.91 -1.05
C THR A 120 15.78 10.12 -0.65
N ALA A 121 15.48 10.29 0.64
CA ALA A 121 14.12 10.44 1.15
C ALA A 121 13.29 11.57 0.51
N PRO A 122 13.85 12.75 0.14
CA PRO A 122 13.08 13.81 -0.52
C PRO A 122 12.41 13.39 -1.84
N LEU A 123 12.87 12.31 -2.50
CA LEU A 123 12.19 11.79 -3.69
C LEU A 123 10.76 11.32 -3.38
N ALA A 124 10.47 10.96 -2.12
CA ALA A 124 9.13 10.57 -1.71
C ALA A 124 8.11 11.71 -1.74
N TRP A 125 8.56 12.98 -1.69
CA TRP A 125 7.67 14.13 -1.80
C TRP A 125 6.96 14.19 -3.16
N ILE A 126 7.55 13.60 -4.20
CA ILE A 126 6.98 13.63 -5.56
C ILE A 126 5.67 12.84 -5.62
N TYR A 127 5.58 11.70 -4.92
CA TYR A 127 4.37 10.87 -4.92
C TYR A 127 3.46 11.10 -3.72
N ALA A 128 3.78 12.06 -2.84
CA ALA A 128 2.96 12.46 -1.70
C ALA A 128 1.75 13.34 -2.08
N VAL A 129 1.56 13.57 -3.37
CA VAL A 129 0.48 14.40 -3.91
C VAL A 129 -0.84 13.61 -3.81
N PRO A 130 -1.88 14.14 -3.16
CA PRO A 130 -3.10 13.41 -2.84
C PRO A 130 -4.04 13.35 -4.06
N VAL A 131 -3.63 12.62 -5.09
CA VAL A 131 -4.35 12.54 -6.38
C VAL A 131 -5.75 11.94 -6.28
N GLU A 132 -6.02 11.18 -5.21
CA GLU A 132 -7.31 10.62 -4.80
C GLU A 132 -8.37 11.70 -4.59
N ARG A 133 -7.96 12.94 -4.31
CA ARG A 133 -8.91 14.05 -4.15
C ARG A 133 -9.44 14.59 -5.47
N TRP A 134 -8.78 14.29 -6.58
CA TRP A 134 -9.12 14.85 -7.91
C TRP A 134 -9.47 13.80 -8.95
N LEU A 135 -9.16 12.53 -8.68
CA LEU A 135 -9.31 11.43 -9.64
C LEU A 135 -10.29 10.38 -9.14
N SER A 136 -10.82 9.60 -10.09
CA SER A 136 -11.57 8.39 -9.76
C SER A 136 -10.67 7.39 -9.01
N PRO A 137 -11.21 6.44 -8.23
CA PRO A 137 -10.40 5.46 -7.50
C PRO A 137 -9.42 4.70 -8.41
N GLY A 138 -9.87 4.29 -9.60
CA GLY A 138 -9.05 3.58 -10.59
C GLY A 138 -7.94 4.44 -11.19
N ASP A 139 -8.25 5.69 -11.55
CA ASP A 139 -7.27 6.63 -12.10
C ASP A 139 -6.24 7.06 -11.05
N ALA A 140 -6.69 7.34 -9.81
CA ALA A 140 -5.83 7.66 -8.68
C ALA A 140 -4.82 6.53 -8.44
N MET A 141 -5.29 5.27 -8.38
CA MET A 141 -4.43 4.09 -8.23
C MET A 141 -3.38 4.01 -9.36
N ARG A 142 -3.80 4.19 -10.63
CA ARG A 142 -2.88 4.16 -11.78
C ARG A 142 -1.81 5.26 -11.69
N VAL A 143 -2.20 6.49 -11.36
CA VAL A 143 -1.27 7.62 -11.23
C VAL A 143 -0.30 7.39 -10.07
N ASN A 144 -0.79 6.90 -8.92
CA ASN A 144 0.05 6.54 -7.78
C ASN A 144 1.08 5.47 -8.13
N LEU A 145 0.66 4.39 -8.79
CA LEU A 145 1.57 3.33 -9.25
C LEU A 145 2.63 3.88 -10.23
N MET A 146 2.25 4.77 -11.13
CA MET A 146 3.19 5.42 -12.05
C MET A 146 4.19 6.31 -11.31
N MET A 147 3.73 7.15 -10.37
CA MET A 147 4.61 8.01 -9.57
C MET A 147 5.58 7.18 -8.71
N LEU A 148 5.09 6.11 -8.09
CA LEU A 148 5.92 5.14 -7.35
C LEU A 148 6.94 4.46 -8.27
N GLY A 149 6.55 4.08 -9.49
CA GLY A 149 7.45 3.50 -10.49
C GLY A 149 8.59 4.45 -10.87
N VAL A 150 8.26 5.71 -11.18
CA VAL A 150 9.26 6.75 -11.51
C VAL A 150 10.23 6.98 -10.34
N VAL A 151 9.71 7.12 -9.12
CA VAL A 151 10.53 7.35 -7.93
C VAL A 151 11.39 6.13 -7.58
N SER A 152 10.87 4.92 -7.78
CA SER A 152 11.61 3.68 -7.56
C SER A 152 12.78 3.54 -8.53
N ILE A 153 12.56 3.78 -9.82
CA ILE A 153 13.63 3.77 -10.85
C ILE A 153 14.70 4.80 -10.51
N TRP A 154 14.29 6.03 -10.16
CA TRP A 154 15.21 7.08 -9.75
C TRP A 154 16.03 6.64 -8.54
N ARG A 155 15.39 6.11 -7.50
CA ARG A 155 16.07 5.67 -6.28
C ARG A 155 17.08 4.56 -6.54
N VAL A 156 16.74 3.57 -7.36
CA VAL A 156 17.65 2.48 -7.76
C VAL A 156 18.85 3.03 -8.51
N ALA A 157 18.63 3.90 -9.50
CA ALA A 157 19.70 4.53 -10.27
C ALA A 157 20.63 5.37 -9.37
N LEU A 158 20.04 6.13 -8.44
CA LEU A 158 20.78 6.99 -7.53
C LEU A 158 21.60 6.17 -6.51
N ILE A 159 21.02 5.15 -5.87
CA ILE A 159 21.75 4.30 -4.92
C ILE A 159 22.85 3.50 -5.61
N THR A 160 22.59 3.00 -6.82
CA THR A 160 23.61 2.38 -7.67
C THR A 160 24.77 3.35 -7.90
N ARG A 161 24.47 4.59 -8.30
CA ARG A 161 25.48 5.63 -8.51
C ARG A 161 26.24 5.97 -7.25
N VAL A 162 25.56 6.09 -6.11
CA VAL A 162 26.17 6.36 -4.80
C VAL A 162 27.18 5.28 -4.43
N ILE A 163 26.79 4.00 -4.54
CA ILE A 163 27.67 2.88 -4.24
C ILE A 163 28.87 2.89 -5.19
N SER A 164 28.65 3.08 -6.49
CA SER A 164 29.75 3.14 -7.47
C SER A 164 30.75 4.27 -7.17
N VAL A 165 30.26 5.44 -6.77
CA VAL A 165 31.12 6.61 -6.48
C VAL A 165 31.86 6.45 -5.16
N VAL A 166 31.15 6.11 -4.08
CA VAL A 166 31.74 6.01 -2.72
C VAL A 166 32.77 4.90 -2.65
N TYR A 167 32.48 3.75 -3.26
CA TYR A 167 33.36 2.58 -3.22
C TYR A 167 34.26 2.44 -4.47
N LYS A 168 34.29 3.46 -5.33
CA LYS A 168 35.12 3.50 -6.54
C LYS A 168 34.99 2.24 -7.41
N ALA A 169 33.75 1.79 -7.63
CA ALA A 169 33.50 0.61 -8.44
C ALA A 169 33.99 0.83 -9.89
N GLU A 170 34.78 -0.11 -10.41
CA GLU A 170 35.32 -0.05 -11.78
C GLU A 170 34.21 -0.14 -12.84
N SER A 171 33.14 -0.88 -12.53
CA SER A 171 31.97 -1.06 -13.38
C SER A 171 30.67 -0.86 -12.60
N ILE A 172 29.71 -0.20 -13.24
CA ILE A 172 28.37 0.02 -12.68
C ILE A 172 27.51 -1.25 -12.70
N GLY A 173 27.79 -2.19 -13.60
CA GLY A 173 26.99 -3.40 -13.81
C GLY A 173 26.81 -4.25 -12.55
N PRO A 174 27.89 -4.72 -11.90
CA PRO A 174 27.79 -5.52 -10.67
C PRO A 174 27.07 -4.78 -9.54
N VAL A 175 27.27 -3.47 -9.43
CA VAL A 175 26.58 -2.64 -8.43
C VAL A 175 25.08 -2.60 -8.71
N LEU A 176 24.69 -2.36 -9.97
CA LEU A 176 23.29 -2.34 -10.39
C LEU A 176 22.61 -3.68 -10.14
N ILE A 177 23.26 -4.79 -10.52
CA ILE A 177 22.75 -6.15 -10.27
C ILE A 177 22.53 -6.39 -8.77
N THR A 178 23.47 -5.95 -7.93
CA THR A 178 23.36 -6.09 -6.47
C THR A 178 22.17 -5.30 -5.92
N VAL A 179 21.98 -4.06 -6.37
CA VAL A 179 20.86 -3.19 -5.93
C VAL A 179 19.51 -3.74 -6.44
N LEU A 180 19.44 -4.19 -7.69
CA LEU A 180 18.24 -4.80 -8.26
C LEU A 180 17.88 -6.11 -7.53
N LEU A 181 18.86 -7.00 -7.33
CA LEU A 181 18.68 -8.24 -6.58
C LEU A 181 18.10 -7.98 -5.19
N PHE A 182 18.65 -6.98 -4.49
CA PHE A 182 18.14 -6.55 -3.19
C PHE A 182 16.71 -6.00 -3.27
N GLY A 183 16.44 -5.12 -4.23
CA GLY A 183 15.12 -4.51 -4.43
C GLY A 183 14.04 -5.57 -4.70
N ASP A 184 14.30 -6.48 -5.64
CA ASP A 184 13.40 -7.56 -6.01
C ASP A 184 13.14 -8.51 -4.83
N ALA A 185 14.19 -8.88 -4.08
CA ALA A 185 14.05 -9.74 -2.90
C ALA A 185 13.17 -9.09 -1.82
N VAL A 186 13.38 -7.80 -1.52
CA VAL A 186 12.57 -7.07 -0.53
C VAL A 186 11.13 -6.90 -1.02
N MET A 187 10.92 -6.60 -2.31
CA MET A 187 9.58 -6.46 -2.88
C MET A 187 8.79 -7.77 -2.82
N LEU A 188 9.38 -8.89 -3.27
CA LEU A 188 8.74 -10.20 -3.22
C LEU A 188 8.45 -10.63 -1.79
N LEU A 189 9.38 -10.37 -0.87
CA LEU A 189 9.17 -10.61 0.55
C LEU A 189 7.98 -9.80 1.08
N ALA A 190 7.92 -8.49 0.77
CA ALA A 190 6.81 -7.63 1.16
C ALA A 190 5.47 -8.15 0.63
N ILE A 191 5.40 -8.51 -0.66
CA ILE A 191 4.20 -9.08 -1.28
C ILE A 191 3.79 -10.40 -0.60
N SER A 192 4.74 -11.21 -0.15
CA SER A 192 4.42 -12.48 0.54
C SER A 192 3.82 -12.30 1.94
N TYR A 193 4.05 -11.15 2.58
CA TYR A 193 3.52 -10.84 3.91
C TYR A 193 2.31 -9.91 3.89
N VAL A 194 2.10 -9.16 2.81
CA VAL A 194 0.89 -8.37 2.63
C VAL A 194 -0.22 -9.32 2.16
N PRO A 195 -1.28 -9.54 2.95
CA PRO A 195 -2.38 -10.39 2.53
C PRO A 195 -3.08 -9.73 1.34
N VAL A 196 -2.76 -10.17 0.13
CA VAL A 196 -3.52 -9.82 -1.07
C VAL A 196 -4.66 -10.83 -1.19
N PRO A 197 -5.90 -10.41 -1.45
CA PRO A 197 -7.00 -11.34 -1.72
C PRO A 197 -6.74 -12.07 -3.05
N ILE A 198 -6.11 -13.25 -2.98
CA ILE A 198 -5.66 -14.04 -4.15
C ILE A 198 -6.81 -14.88 -4.76
N LEU A 199 -7.94 -15.05 -4.05
CA LEU A 199 -8.87 -16.17 -4.28
C LEU A 199 -10.12 -15.89 -5.14
N HIS A 200 -10.27 -14.74 -5.82
CA HIS A 200 -11.51 -14.46 -6.56
C HIS A 200 -11.50 -14.74 -8.06
N PHE A 201 -10.39 -15.19 -8.65
CA PHE A 201 -10.31 -15.39 -10.11
C PHE A 201 -11.14 -16.57 -10.65
N MET A 202 -11.57 -17.49 -9.78
CA MET A 202 -12.36 -18.67 -10.17
C MET A 202 -13.86 -18.56 -9.84
N GLY A 203 -14.29 -17.54 -9.10
CA GLY A 203 -15.66 -17.43 -8.60
C GLY A 203 -16.59 -16.51 -9.39
N GLY A 204 -16.15 -15.89 -10.48
CA GLY A 204 -16.99 -14.96 -11.27
C GLY A 204 -17.41 -13.67 -10.54
N VAL A 205 -16.95 -13.46 -9.31
CA VAL A 205 -17.27 -12.27 -8.50
C VAL A 205 -16.63 -11.04 -9.14
N ARG A 206 -17.46 -10.03 -9.44
CA ARG A 206 -16.98 -8.73 -9.93
C ARG A 206 -16.14 -8.07 -8.84
N LEU A 207 -14.83 -7.98 -9.10
CA LEU A 207 -13.93 -7.16 -8.31
C LEU A 207 -14.24 -5.69 -8.58
N THR A 208 -14.06 -4.86 -7.56
CA THR A 208 -14.01 -3.42 -7.81
C THR A 208 -12.84 -3.12 -8.76
N ASP A 209 -12.93 -2.05 -9.56
CA ASP A 209 -11.87 -1.68 -10.51
C ASP A 209 -10.49 -1.58 -9.83
N THR A 210 -10.47 -1.07 -8.59
CA THR A 210 -9.27 -0.98 -7.76
C THR A 210 -8.70 -2.35 -7.39
N GLU A 211 -9.54 -3.30 -6.96
CA GLU A 211 -9.12 -4.66 -6.62
C GLU A 211 -8.57 -5.40 -7.86
N SER A 212 -9.22 -5.22 -9.02
CA SER A 212 -8.77 -5.81 -10.29
C SER A 212 -7.39 -5.30 -10.71
N VAL A 213 -7.15 -3.98 -10.61
CA VAL A 213 -5.84 -3.37 -10.89
C VAL A 213 -4.78 -3.85 -9.90
N LEU A 214 -5.11 -3.91 -8.61
CA LEU A 214 -4.20 -4.38 -7.55
C LEU A 214 -3.80 -5.85 -7.78
N GLN A 215 -4.77 -6.72 -8.06
CA GLN A 215 -4.54 -8.13 -8.29
C GLN A 215 -3.72 -8.36 -9.56
N SER A 216 -4.07 -7.70 -10.66
CA SER A 216 -3.34 -7.80 -11.93
C SER A 216 -1.89 -7.32 -11.79
N THR A 217 -1.68 -6.22 -11.06
CA THR A 217 -0.34 -5.69 -10.79
C THR A 217 0.45 -6.64 -9.89
N THR A 218 -0.17 -7.19 -8.84
CA THR A 218 0.49 -8.15 -7.94
C THR A 218 0.89 -9.43 -8.68
N LEU A 219 -0.01 -9.98 -9.50
CA LEU A 219 0.27 -11.16 -10.30
C LEU A 219 1.42 -10.89 -11.28
N LEU A 220 1.40 -9.75 -11.98
CA LEU A 220 2.47 -9.36 -12.89
C LEU A 220 3.82 -9.23 -12.16
N LEU A 221 3.83 -8.58 -10.99
CA LEU A 221 5.04 -8.43 -10.17
C LEU A 221 5.58 -9.79 -9.70
N GLN A 222 4.72 -10.75 -9.37
CA GLN A 222 5.16 -12.10 -9.02
C GLN A 222 5.69 -12.86 -10.24
N LEU A 223 4.96 -12.84 -11.36
CA LEU A 223 5.32 -13.53 -12.60
C LEU A 223 6.65 -13.01 -13.18
N VAL A 224 6.92 -11.71 -13.09
CA VAL A 224 8.18 -11.12 -13.56
C VAL A 224 9.26 -11.19 -12.48
N GLY A 225 8.90 -10.91 -11.23
CA GLY A 225 9.84 -10.78 -10.11
C GLY A 225 10.51 -12.10 -9.74
N PHE A 226 9.79 -13.23 -9.68
CA PHE A 226 10.42 -14.51 -9.31
C PHE A 226 11.48 -14.97 -10.33
N PRO A 227 11.20 -15.03 -11.66
CA PRO A 227 12.24 -15.32 -12.65
C PRO A 227 13.35 -14.27 -12.67
N GLY A 228 13.01 -12.99 -12.53
CA GLY A 228 13.96 -11.89 -12.44
C GLY A 228 14.95 -12.10 -11.29
N LEU A 229 14.46 -12.44 -10.10
CA LEU A 229 15.26 -12.74 -8.92
C LEU A 229 16.25 -13.88 -9.17
N VAL A 230 15.80 -14.98 -9.78
CA VAL A 230 16.66 -16.14 -10.10
C VAL A 230 17.76 -15.76 -11.08
N ILE A 231 17.42 -15.00 -12.13
CA ILE A 231 18.38 -14.52 -13.13
C ILE A 231 19.39 -13.57 -12.47
N LEU A 232 18.92 -12.58 -11.70
CA LEU A 232 19.78 -11.62 -11.00
C LEU A 232 20.68 -12.31 -9.97
N PHE A 233 20.18 -13.32 -9.27
CA PHE A 233 20.96 -14.11 -8.31
C PHE A 233 22.05 -14.91 -9.03
N GLY A 234 21.74 -15.57 -10.14
CA GLY A 234 22.73 -16.25 -10.98
C GLY A 234 23.79 -15.26 -11.49
N MET A 235 23.36 -14.13 -12.06
CA MET A 235 24.24 -13.05 -12.50
C MET A 235 25.12 -12.53 -11.36
N TYR A 236 24.57 -12.35 -10.16
CA TYR A 236 25.34 -11.95 -8.98
C TYR A 236 26.43 -12.97 -8.64
N LEU A 237 26.14 -14.26 -8.67
CA LEU A 237 27.12 -15.32 -8.40
C LEU A 237 28.23 -15.42 -9.48
N PHE A 238 27.90 -15.19 -10.76
CA PHE A 238 28.84 -15.35 -11.89
C PHE A 238 29.61 -14.06 -12.24
N LEU A 239 28.98 -12.89 -12.10
CA LEU A 239 29.53 -11.60 -12.51
C LEU A 239 30.19 -10.83 -11.39
N LEU A 240 30.08 -11.27 -10.14
CA LEU A 240 30.97 -10.75 -9.10
C LEU A 240 32.37 -11.26 -9.40
N PRO A 241 33.31 -10.42 -9.88
CA PRO A 241 34.70 -10.81 -9.82
C PRO A 241 35.03 -11.12 -8.34
N PRO A 242 36.05 -11.94 -8.06
CA PRO A 242 36.68 -11.94 -6.74
C PRO A 242 37.26 -10.54 -6.52
N VAL A 243 36.41 -9.60 -6.06
CA VAL A 243 36.70 -8.17 -6.06
C VAL A 243 37.98 -7.97 -5.24
N PRO A 244 39.04 -7.36 -5.82
CA PRO A 244 40.10 -6.78 -5.01
C PRO A 244 39.41 -5.80 -4.08
N VAL A 245 39.37 -6.15 -2.79
CA VAL A 245 38.75 -5.44 -1.67
C VAL A 245 38.42 -4.00 -2.08
N MET A 246 37.14 -3.60 -2.11
CA MET A 246 36.73 -2.19 -2.25
C MET A 246 37.52 -1.38 -1.21
N THR A 247 38.70 -0.91 -1.63
CA THR A 247 39.76 -0.41 -0.77
C THR A 247 39.65 1.09 -0.84
N GLY A 248 38.67 1.57 -0.08
CA GLY A 248 38.65 2.93 0.40
C GLY A 248 37.42 3.74 0.02
N PRO A 249 37.37 4.99 0.51
CA PRO A 249 38.31 5.63 1.43
C PRO A 249 37.77 5.67 2.86
N VAL A 250 38.69 5.79 3.83
CA VAL A 250 38.36 6.58 5.03
C VAL A 250 38.18 8.01 4.53
N VAL A 251 36.95 8.37 4.10
CA VAL A 251 36.67 9.76 3.78
C VAL A 251 36.86 10.52 5.08
N LEU A 252 37.97 11.23 5.20
CA LEU A 252 38.23 12.02 6.39
C LEU A 252 37.14 13.09 6.45
N PRO A 253 36.38 13.17 7.55
CA PRO A 253 35.29 14.11 7.68
C PRO A 253 35.86 15.52 7.64
N THR A 254 35.66 16.18 6.51
CA THR A 254 36.29 17.46 6.16
C THR A 254 35.26 18.49 5.74
N ALA A 255 34.08 18.06 5.25
CA ALA A 255 33.04 18.95 4.78
C ALA A 255 32.23 19.51 5.95
N ARG A 256 32.01 20.83 5.94
CA ARG A 256 31.09 21.51 6.85
C ARG A 256 29.71 21.59 6.22
N LEU A 257 28.69 21.32 7.03
CA LEU A 257 27.31 21.50 6.64
C LEU A 257 26.92 22.98 6.75
N SER A 258 26.36 23.57 5.69
CA SER A 258 25.84 24.93 5.78
C SER A 258 24.54 24.98 6.59
N ARG A 259 24.31 26.10 7.29
CA ARG A 259 23.04 26.35 8.00
C ARG A 259 21.82 26.28 7.07
N GLY A 260 21.99 26.61 5.80
CA GLY A 260 20.92 26.57 4.81
C GLY A 260 20.33 25.18 4.61
N VAL A 261 21.14 24.11 4.68
CA VAL A 261 20.62 22.74 4.57
C VAL A 261 19.72 22.41 5.75
N TRP A 262 20.14 22.74 6.97
CA TRP A 262 19.32 22.55 8.17
C TRP A 262 18.00 23.32 8.10
N VAL A 263 18.05 24.59 7.68
CA VAL A 263 16.85 25.41 7.52
C VAL A 263 15.88 24.76 6.53
N VAL A 264 16.36 24.31 5.37
CA VAL A 264 15.50 23.64 4.37
C VAL A 264 14.89 22.35 4.93
N SER A 265 15.69 21.51 5.60
CA SER A 265 15.19 20.25 6.19
C SER A 265 14.13 20.48 7.27
N VAL A 266 14.35 21.47 8.16
CA VAL A 266 13.39 21.81 9.22
C VAL A 266 12.14 22.45 8.63
N VAL A 267 12.29 23.37 7.67
CA VAL A 267 11.16 24.00 6.97
C VAL A 267 10.31 22.94 6.26
N ALA A 268 10.92 21.90 5.69
CA ALA A 268 10.16 20.80 5.07
C ALA A 268 9.29 20.07 6.10
N VAL A 269 9.83 19.71 7.28
CA VAL A 269 9.05 19.09 8.36
C VAL A 269 7.95 20.01 8.88
N VAL A 270 8.26 21.28 9.15
CA VAL A 270 7.29 22.28 9.62
C VAL A 270 6.19 22.51 8.57
N GLY A 271 6.55 22.50 7.28
CA GLY A 271 5.62 22.61 6.17
C GLY A 271 4.57 21.50 6.19
N TRP A 272 5.00 20.24 6.34
CA TRP A 272 4.06 19.12 6.48
C TRP A 272 3.26 19.16 7.78
N PHE A 273 3.88 19.56 8.88
CA PHE A 273 3.15 19.74 10.14
C PHE A 273 2.02 20.78 10.02
N ALA A 274 2.25 21.85 9.25
CA ALA A 274 1.24 22.88 8.97
C ALA A 274 0.09 22.39 8.07
N VAL A 275 0.27 21.28 7.33
CA VAL A 275 -0.78 20.64 6.52
C VAL A 275 -1.73 19.79 7.38
N LEU A 276 -1.25 19.25 8.51
CA LEU A 276 -2.02 18.32 9.36
C LEU A 276 -3.40 18.84 9.79
N PRO A 277 -3.58 20.11 10.20
CA PRO A 277 -4.91 20.61 10.60
C PRO A 277 -5.98 20.47 9.49
N PHE A 278 -5.56 20.43 8.22
CA PHE A 278 -6.46 20.32 7.07
C PHE A 278 -6.72 18.88 6.63
N THR A 279 -5.84 17.94 6.98
CA THR A 279 -5.93 16.54 6.52
C THR A 279 -6.31 15.55 7.61
N GLN A 280 -6.10 15.91 8.88
CA GLN A 280 -6.35 15.03 10.03
C GLN A 280 -7.82 14.90 10.45
N PRO A 281 -8.74 15.89 10.31
CA PRO A 281 -10.12 15.71 10.77
C PRO A 281 -10.84 14.49 10.14
N PRO A 282 -10.77 14.25 8.81
CA PRO A 282 -11.33 13.04 8.21
C PRO A 282 -10.70 11.75 8.74
N GLN A 283 -9.38 11.76 9.01
CA GLN A 283 -8.67 10.59 9.55
C GLN A 283 -9.09 10.27 10.98
N GLN A 284 -9.38 11.29 11.79
CA GLN A 284 -9.88 11.10 13.15
C GLN A 284 -11.27 10.49 13.17
N LEU A 285 -12.17 10.96 12.29
CA LEU A 285 -13.51 10.39 12.13
C LEU A 285 -13.43 8.93 11.68
N ARG A 286 -12.63 8.66 10.63
CA ARG A 286 -12.34 7.30 10.16
C ARG A 286 -11.89 6.40 11.31
N ARG A 287 -10.84 6.81 12.01
CA ARG A 287 -10.26 6.05 13.12
C ARG A 287 -11.28 5.78 14.22
N GLN A 288 -12.11 6.77 14.57
CA GLN A 288 -13.11 6.59 15.60
C GLN A 288 -14.12 5.52 15.20
N VAL A 289 -14.70 5.60 13.99
CA VAL A 289 -15.59 4.57 13.46
C VAL A 289 -14.93 3.20 13.47
N GLU A 290 -13.69 3.09 12.97
CA GLU A 290 -12.95 1.82 12.93
C GLU A 290 -12.59 1.29 14.32
N SER A 291 -12.39 2.17 15.30
CA SER A 291 -12.14 1.80 16.70
C SER A 291 -13.42 1.26 17.34
N ASP A 292 -14.55 1.95 17.13
CA ASP A 292 -15.85 1.58 17.67
C ASP A 292 -16.30 0.24 17.08
N LEU A 293 -16.13 0.03 15.77
CA LEU A 293 -16.41 -1.26 15.11
C LEU A 293 -15.50 -2.39 15.62
N ARG A 294 -14.21 -2.13 15.86
CA ARG A 294 -13.29 -3.13 16.44
C ARG A 294 -13.58 -3.45 17.90
N ALA A 295 -14.23 -2.54 18.62
CA ALA A 295 -14.64 -2.72 20.00
C ALA A 295 -16.07 -3.26 20.15
N ASP A 296 -16.66 -3.76 19.06
CA ASP A 296 -18.05 -4.25 18.99
C ASP A 296 -19.11 -3.18 19.37
N GLN A 297 -18.75 -1.90 19.30
CA GLN A 297 -19.63 -0.76 19.51
C GLN A 297 -20.30 -0.34 18.20
N ILE A 298 -20.87 -1.30 17.49
CA ILE A 298 -21.42 -1.17 16.13
C ILE A 298 -22.48 -0.05 16.05
N GLU A 299 -23.39 0.01 17.03
CA GLU A 299 -24.41 1.05 17.12
C GLU A 299 -23.80 2.47 17.19
N GLN A 300 -22.76 2.67 18.00
CA GLN A 300 -22.09 3.96 18.13
C GLN A 300 -21.38 4.35 16.83
N ALA A 301 -20.74 3.39 16.17
CA ALA A 301 -20.10 3.59 14.88
C ALA A 301 -21.10 4.01 13.80
N ILE A 302 -22.26 3.34 13.71
CA ILE A 302 -23.32 3.66 12.75
C ILE A 302 -23.93 5.04 13.04
N GLN A 303 -24.16 5.38 14.31
CA GLN A 303 -24.63 6.70 14.70
C GLN A 303 -23.63 7.78 14.32
N LEU A 304 -22.34 7.56 14.59
CA LEU A 304 -21.28 8.50 14.23
C LEU A 304 -21.19 8.71 12.72
N MET A 305 -21.25 7.64 11.92
CA MET A 305 -21.30 7.74 10.47
C MET A 305 -22.56 8.47 10.01
N SER A 306 -23.73 8.14 10.56
CA SER A 306 -25.01 8.74 10.16
C SER A 306 -25.12 10.22 10.50
N ALA A 307 -24.36 10.68 11.51
CA ALA A 307 -24.25 12.09 11.86
C ALA A 307 -23.37 12.91 10.90
N HIS A 308 -22.68 12.26 9.96
CA HIS A 308 -21.75 12.88 9.02
C HIS A 308 -22.12 12.54 7.57
N THR A 309 -21.59 13.35 6.65
CA THR A 309 -21.72 13.10 5.21
C THR A 309 -20.56 12.24 4.71
N PRO A 310 -20.69 11.54 3.57
CA PRO A 310 -19.59 10.75 2.99
C PRO A 310 -18.31 11.56 2.77
N THR A 311 -18.44 12.86 2.48
CA THR A 311 -17.31 13.77 2.22
C THR A 311 -16.54 14.19 3.47
N ASP A 312 -17.09 13.94 4.66
CA ASP A 312 -16.38 14.19 5.92
C ASP A 312 -15.32 13.12 6.22
N PHE A 313 -15.39 11.99 5.52
CA PHE A 313 -14.43 10.90 5.61
C PHE A 313 -13.37 10.97 4.50
N PRO A 314 -12.24 10.24 4.63
CA PRO A 314 -11.21 10.23 3.61
C PRO A 314 -11.75 9.75 2.26
N PRO A 315 -11.24 10.29 1.14
CA PRO A 315 -11.69 9.87 -0.20
C PRO A 315 -11.45 8.36 -0.38
N HIS A 316 -12.43 7.69 -0.99
CA HIS A 316 -12.41 6.24 -1.24
C HIS A 316 -12.39 5.36 0.01
N TRP A 317 -12.59 5.93 1.20
CA TRP A 317 -12.73 5.13 2.41
C TRP A 317 -13.98 4.24 2.34
N SER A 318 -13.81 2.97 2.71
CA SER A 318 -14.89 2.01 2.85
C SER A 318 -14.86 1.48 4.30
N PRO A 319 -15.90 1.74 5.12
CA PRO A 319 -15.89 1.39 6.54
C PRO A 319 -15.82 -0.12 6.75
N PRO A 320 -15.12 -0.66 7.77
CA PRO A 320 -15.13 -2.10 8.05
C PRO A 320 -16.56 -2.65 8.22
N PRO A 321 -16.83 -3.93 7.88
CA PRO A 321 -15.85 -4.95 7.49
C PRO A 321 -15.32 -4.85 6.07
N HIS A 322 -14.12 -5.41 5.88
CA HIS A 322 -13.53 -5.67 4.58
C HIS A 322 -13.80 -7.13 4.20
N ILE A 323 -14.86 -7.36 3.44
CA ILE A 323 -15.37 -8.69 3.06
C ILE A 323 -14.35 -9.56 2.28
N ALA A 324 -13.31 -8.94 1.70
CA ALA A 324 -12.22 -9.65 1.04
C ALA A 324 -11.21 -10.28 2.02
N LEU A 325 -11.28 -9.96 3.30
CA LEU A 325 -10.39 -10.55 4.32
C LEU A 325 -10.94 -11.92 4.78
N PRO A 326 -10.09 -12.91 5.09
CA PRO A 326 -10.53 -14.24 5.51
C PRO A 326 -11.40 -14.27 6.78
N LYS A 327 -11.32 -13.24 7.62
CA LYS A 327 -12.06 -13.09 8.87
C LYS A 327 -12.42 -11.60 9.04
N PRO A 328 -13.48 -11.12 8.37
CA PRO A 328 -13.92 -9.75 8.55
C PRO A 328 -14.32 -9.54 10.01
N HIS A 329 -13.92 -8.40 10.59
CA HIS A 329 -14.29 -8.02 11.95
C HIS A 329 -14.74 -6.54 11.96
N PRO A 330 -15.95 -6.22 12.47
CA PRO A 330 -16.99 -7.17 12.87
C PRO A 330 -17.56 -7.95 11.67
N PRO A 331 -18.22 -9.10 11.85
CA PRO A 331 -18.99 -9.76 10.79
C PRO A 331 -19.99 -8.80 10.14
N ILE A 332 -20.21 -8.90 8.82
CA ILE A 332 -21.20 -8.04 8.14
C ILE A 332 -22.61 -8.24 8.69
N THR A 333 -22.93 -9.46 9.12
CA THR A 333 -24.22 -9.83 9.70
C THR A 333 -24.51 -9.04 10.96
N ASP A 334 -23.51 -8.79 11.80
CA ASP A 334 -23.67 -8.07 13.06
C ASP A 334 -23.93 -6.57 12.79
N VAL A 335 -23.26 -6.01 11.77
CA VAL A 335 -23.51 -4.64 11.32
C VAL A 335 -24.91 -4.50 10.76
N MET A 336 -25.31 -5.44 9.90
CA MET A 336 -26.63 -5.42 9.27
C MET A 336 -27.76 -5.68 10.26
N ALA A 337 -27.57 -6.52 11.29
CA ALA A 337 -28.55 -6.71 12.36
C ALA A 337 -28.84 -5.40 13.10
N VAL A 338 -27.81 -4.59 13.39
CA VAL A 338 -28.00 -3.26 14.01
C VAL A 338 -28.76 -2.31 13.07
N ILE A 339 -28.48 -2.34 11.77
CA ILE A 339 -29.19 -1.53 10.76
C ILE A 339 -30.65 -2.00 10.61
N ALA A 340 -30.89 -3.32 10.56
CA ALA A 340 -32.19 -3.93 10.34
C ALA A 340 -33.14 -3.77 11.55
N ALA A 341 -32.60 -3.73 12.77
CA ALA A 341 -33.39 -3.55 13.99
C ALA A 341 -34.15 -2.21 14.06
N ARG A 342 -33.87 -1.24 13.17
CA ARG A 342 -34.53 0.09 13.08
C ARG A 342 -34.59 0.88 14.39
N LYS A 343 -33.67 0.61 15.33
CA LYS A 343 -33.56 1.35 16.60
C LYS A 343 -32.91 2.72 16.44
N ILE A 344 -32.22 2.94 15.31
CA ILE A 344 -31.39 4.10 15.03
C ILE A 344 -31.82 4.66 13.67
N ASP A 345 -31.84 5.99 13.56
CA ASP A 345 -31.98 6.67 12.27
C ASP A 345 -30.66 6.55 11.49
N VAL A 346 -30.61 5.61 10.54
CA VAL A 346 -29.42 5.33 9.75
C VAL A 346 -29.43 6.18 8.49
N ALA A 347 -28.37 6.96 8.26
CA ALA A 347 -28.29 7.79 7.08
C ALA A 347 -28.31 6.92 5.79
N PRO A 348 -28.97 7.36 4.71
CA PRO A 348 -29.12 6.56 3.49
C PRO A 348 -27.79 6.03 2.92
N TRP A 349 -26.74 6.85 2.94
CA TRP A 349 -25.42 6.46 2.42
C TRP A 349 -24.77 5.34 3.24
N VAL A 350 -24.94 5.35 4.57
CA VAL A 350 -24.39 4.32 5.46
C VAL A 350 -25.09 3.00 5.16
N ARG A 351 -26.41 3.06 5.04
CA ARG A 351 -27.26 1.91 4.72
C ARG A 351 -26.87 1.29 3.38
N GLU A 352 -26.72 2.12 2.35
CA GLU A 352 -26.33 1.69 1.00
C GLU A 352 -24.98 0.97 0.99
N VAL A 353 -23.96 1.55 1.64
CA VAL A 353 -22.61 0.96 1.70
C VAL A 353 -22.61 -0.42 2.38
N PHE A 354 -23.32 -0.58 3.49
CA PHE A 354 -23.37 -1.87 4.18
C PHE A 354 -24.27 -2.88 3.49
N LEU A 355 -25.37 -2.44 2.87
CA LEU A 355 -26.20 -3.31 2.03
C LEU A 355 -25.40 -3.86 0.86
N GLU A 356 -24.62 -3.03 0.17
CA GLU A 356 -23.76 -3.49 -0.94
C GLU A 356 -22.77 -4.57 -0.47
N LYS A 357 -22.14 -4.37 0.68
CA LYS A 357 -21.22 -5.35 1.28
C LYS A 357 -21.92 -6.64 1.66
N PHE A 358 -23.09 -6.53 2.29
CA PHE A 358 -23.90 -7.66 2.68
C PHE A 358 -24.32 -8.47 1.45
N ARG A 359 -24.78 -7.81 0.39
CA ARG A 359 -25.15 -8.45 -0.88
C ARG A 359 -23.98 -9.21 -1.51
N ARG A 360 -22.78 -8.62 -1.54
CA ARG A 360 -21.55 -9.28 -2.04
C ARG A 360 -21.16 -10.50 -1.21
N GLU A 361 -21.20 -10.39 0.11
CA GLU A 361 -20.86 -11.51 1.01
C GLU A 361 -21.93 -12.61 0.96
N LEU A 362 -23.21 -12.24 0.89
CA LEU A 362 -24.33 -13.16 0.73
C LEU A 362 -24.22 -13.99 -0.55
N ALA A 363 -23.97 -13.35 -1.70
CA ALA A 363 -23.75 -14.05 -2.96
C ALA A 363 -22.58 -15.04 -2.85
N ALA A 364 -21.45 -14.62 -2.27
CA ALA A 364 -20.32 -15.50 -2.04
C ALA A 364 -20.65 -16.67 -1.10
N VAL A 365 -21.47 -16.44 -0.07
CA VAL A 365 -21.90 -17.49 0.84
C VAL A 365 -22.77 -18.52 0.14
N PHE A 366 -23.73 -18.08 -0.68
CA PHE A 366 -24.63 -18.97 -1.41
C PHE A 366 -23.94 -19.69 -2.58
N ASP A 367 -23.08 -19.01 -3.34
CA ASP A 367 -22.31 -19.59 -4.45
C ASP A 367 -21.28 -20.63 -3.95
N TYR A 368 -20.61 -20.35 -2.83
CA TYR A 368 -19.48 -21.18 -2.36
C TYR A 368 -19.86 -22.22 -1.31
N TYR A 369 -20.89 -21.93 -0.49
CA TYR A 369 -21.35 -22.78 0.60
C TYR A 369 -22.73 -23.37 0.37
N PHE A 370 -23.09 -23.70 -0.88
CA PHE A 370 -24.07 -24.77 -1.15
C PHE A 370 -23.50 -26.17 -0.77
N SER A 371 -22.90 -26.21 0.42
CA SER A 371 -22.38 -27.33 1.17
C SER A 371 -23.30 -27.49 2.40
N PRO A 372 -23.51 -28.71 2.92
CA PRO A 372 -24.44 -29.08 4.01
C PRO A 372 -24.39 -28.25 5.32
N ASP A 373 -23.46 -27.31 5.49
CA ASP A 373 -23.27 -26.59 6.76
C ASP A 373 -24.23 -25.40 6.91
N HIS A 374 -25.50 -25.71 7.14
CA HIS A 374 -26.58 -24.75 7.40
C HIS A 374 -26.28 -23.77 8.55
N SER A 375 -25.35 -24.10 9.45
CA SER A 375 -25.01 -23.24 10.60
C SER A 375 -24.40 -21.89 10.19
N LYS A 376 -23.75 -21.83 9.02
CA LYS A 376 -23.15 -20.58 8.50
C LYS A 376 -24.16 -19.66 7.82
N ALA A 377 -25.27 -20.22 7.32
CA ALA A 377 -26.32 -19.43 6.66
C ALA A 377 -27.24 -18.75 7.68
N LEU A 378 -27.37 -19.29 8.89
CA LEU A 378 -28.31 -18.82 9.90
C LEU A 378 -28.21 -17.29 10.18
N PRO A 379 -27.02 -16.71 10.47
CA PRO A 379 -26.92 -15.26 10.74
C PRO A 379 -27.32 -14.38 9.54
N TYR A 380 -27.18 -14.88 8.31
CA TYR A 380 -27.61 -14.17 7.12
C TYR A 380 -29.13 -14.22 6.94
N LEU A 381 -29.73 -15.39 7.18
CA LEU A 381 -31.18 -15.56 7.10
C LEU A 381 -31.90 -14.73 8.16
N GLU A 382 -31.34 -14.63 9.38
CA GLU A 382 -31.85 -13.73 10.42
C GLU A 382 -31.90 -12.28 9.95
N VAL A 383 -30.79 -11.79 9.37
CA VAL A 383 -30.71 -10.43 8.83
C VAL A 383 -31.69 -10.23 7.66
N ILE A 384 -31.79 -11.18 6.73
CA ILE A 384 -32.71 -11.07 5.57
C ILE A 384 -34.17 -11.06 6.04
N ALA A 385 -34.52 -11.84 7.06
CA ALA A 385 -35.87 -11.90 7.59
C ALA A 385 -36.32 -10.57 8.24
N GLU A 386 -35.36 -9.77 8.75
CA GLU A 386 -35.61 -8.44 9.31
C GLU A 386 -35.52 -7.30 8.28
N LEU A 387 -34.76 -7.50 7.20
CA LEU A 387 -34.62 -6.50 6.13
C LEU A 387 -35.87 -6.46 5.25
N PRO A 388 -36.34 -5.25 4.87
CA PRO A 388 -37.39 -5.13 3.86
C PRO A 388 -36.93 -5.71 2.54
N LEU A 389 -37.83 -6.46 1.89
CA LEU A 389 -37.58 -7.09 0.60
C LEU A 389 -36.92 -6.14 -0.41
N HIS A 390 -37.49 -4.94 -0.59
CA HIS A 390 -36.97 -3.96 -1.55
C HIS A 390 -35.51 -3.56 -1.29
N ASP A 391 -35.07 -3.53 -0.04
CA ASP A 391 -33.73 -3.07 0.32
C ASP A 391 -32.62 -4.05 -0.06
N TRP A 392 -32.94 -5.33 -0.25
CA TRP A 392 -31.96 -6.33 -0.69
C TRP A 392 -32.29 -6.93 -2.05
N TYR A 393 -33.53 -6.77 -2.54
CA TYR A 393 -34.00 -7.30 -3.83
C TYR A 393 -33.97 -6.25 -4.96
N GLU A 394 -34.05 -4.94 -4.67
CA GLU A 394 -33.98 -3.91 -5.73
C GLU A 394 -32.54 -3.81 -6.28
N GLY A 395 -32.38 -4.41 -7.45
CA GLY A 395 -31.20 -4.33 -8.32
C GLY A 395 -31.42 -5.25 -9.51
N ASN A 396 -31.34 -4.75 -10.73
CA ASN A 396 -31.53 -5.52 -11.98
C ASN A 396 -30.35 -6.47 -12.29
N ASP A 397 -29.65 -6.92 -11.24
CA ASP A 397 -28.51 -7.80 -11.33
C ASP A 397 -28.99 -9.21 -11.02
N GLY A 398 -28.98 -10.13 -12.00
CA GLY A 398 -29.48 -11.51 -11.88
C GLY A 398 -28.92 -12.37 -10.74
N HIS A 399 -28.02 -11.82 -9.91
CA HIS A 399 -27.58 -12.41 -8.66
C HIS A 399 -28.72 -12.55 -7.63
N TYR A 400 -29.70 -11.63 -7.59
CA TYR A 400 -30.79 -11.70 -6.60
C TYR A 400 -31.81 -12.79 -6.93
N GLU A 401 -32.08 -13.01 -8.20
CA GLU A 401 -32.85 -14.18 -8.65
C GLU A 401 -32.13 -15.48 -8.25
N GLY A 402 -30.79 -15.50 -8.33
CA GLY A 402 -29.97 -16.60 -7.84
C GLY A 402 -30.20 -16.87 -6.35
N VAL A 403 -30.01 -15.86 -5.49
CA VAL A 403 -30.22 -16.01 -4.04
C VAL A 403 -31.66 -16.41 -3.70
N ALA A 404 -32.68 -15.81 -4.34
CA ALA A 404 -34.07 -16.18 -4.12
C ALA A 404 -34.36 -17.62 -4.56
N THR A 405 -33.76 -18.06 -5.66
CA THR A 405 -33.83 -19.44 -6.15
C THR A 405 -33.16 -20.39 -5.16
N ASP A 406 -31.99 -20.03 -4.62
CA ASP A 406 -31.26 -20.85 -3.66
C ASP A 406 -32.01 -20.96 -2.33
N ILE A 407 -32.65 -19.88 -1.86
CA ILE A 407 -33.53 -19.88 -0.68
C ILE A 407 -34.72 -20.84 -0.90
N ARG A 408 -35.35 -20.80 -2.09
CA ARG A 408 -36.44 -21.74 -2.46
C ARG A 408 -35.94 -23.18 -2.51
N GLN A 409 -34.76 -23.43 -3.08
CA GLN A 409 -34.15 -24.75 -3.14
C GLN A 409 -33.80 -25.28 -1.74
N MET A 410 -33.25 -24.43 -0.88
CA MET A 410 -32.91 -24.77 0.50
C MET A 410 -34.17 -25.15 1.30
N ALA A 411 -35.26 -24.41 1.14
CA ALA A 411 -36.54 -24.73 1.78
C ALA A 411 -37.16 -26.04 1.25
N ALA A 412 -36.90 -26.39 -0.02
CA ALA A 412 -37.44 -27.58 -0.66
C ALA A 412 -36.55 -28.84 -0.54
N ASN A 413 -35.33 -28.72 0.01
CA ASN A 413 -34.38 -29.82 0.09
C ASN A 413 -34.88 -30.92 1.06
N LYS A 414 -35.16 -32.11 0.51
CA LYS A 414 -35.64 -33.27 1.28
C LYS A 414 -34.52 -34.15 1.82
N ASP A 415 -33.36 -34.11 1.17
CA ASP A 415 -32.24 -35.00 1.50
C ASP A 415 -31.52 -34.50 2.77
N GLU A 416 -31.54 -33.20 2.98
CA GLU A 416 -31.02 -32.55 4.18
C GLU A 416 -31.98 -31.45 4.63
N PRO A 417 -32.99 -31.79 5.45
CA PRO A 417 -33.97 -30.82 5.87
C PRO A 417 -33.31 -29.76 6.76
N PRO A 418 -33.62 -28.46 6.57
CA PRO A 418 -33.11 -27.41 7.42
C PRO A 418 -33.53 -27.64 8.88
N THR A 419 -32.76 -27.09 9.81
CA THR A 419 -33.17 -27.05 11.22
C THR A 419 -34.50 -26.29 11.35
N GLU A 420 -35.26 -26.58 12.41
CA GLU A 420 -36.56 -25.93 12.65
C GLU A 420 -36.46 -24.40 12.62
N GLU A 421 -35.40 -23.85 13.22
CA GLU A 421 -35.11 -22.42 13.24
C GLU A 421 -34.90 -21.83 11.84
N ILE A 422 -34.09 -22.50 11.01
CA ILE A 422 -33.86 -22.09 9.63
C ILE A 422 -35.14 -22.23 8.80
N ARG A 423 -35.94 -23.28 9.03
CA ARG A 423 -37.22 -23.46 8.33
C ARG A 423 -38.17 -22.29 8.58
N ILE A 424 -38.29 -21.84 9.83
CA ILE A 424 -39.12 -20.69 10.20
C ILE A 424 -38.66 -19.42 9.48
N LEU A 425 -37.34 -19.16 9.46
CA LEU A 425 -36.77 -18.00 8.76
C LEU A 425 -37.01 -18.08 7.24
N LEU A 426 -36.79 -19.25 6.63
CA LEU A 426 -37.04 -19.45 5.20
C LEU A 426 -38.51 -19.22 4.85
N GLU A 427 -39.45 -19.73 5.65
CA GLU A 427 -40.88 -19.49 5.44
C GLU A 427 -41.23 -18.00 5.52
N GLN A 428 -40.67 -17.27 6.50
CA GLN A 428 -40.85 -15.82 6.62
C GLN A 428 -40.29 -15.07 5.40
N ILE A 429 -39.08 -15.42 4.95
CA ILE A 429 -38.44 -14.79 3.80
C ILE A 429 -39.23 -15.09 2.52
N LEU A 430 -39.66 -16.34 2.31
CA LEU A 430 -40.44 -16.76 1.15
C LEU A 430 -41.79 -16.06 1.07
N GLN A 431 -42.45 -15.82 2.20
CA GLN A 431 -43.69 -15.03 2.24
C GLN A 431 -43.50 -13.56 1.88
N SER A 432 -42.27 -13.04 2.07
CA SER A 432 -41.94 -11.67 1.71
C SER A 432 -41.51 -11.52 0.24
N LEU A 433 -41.06 -12.60 -0.41
CA LEU A 433 -40.61 -12.58 -1.81
C LEU A 433 -41.80 -12.44 -2.77
N PRO A 434 -41.62 -11.79 -3.94
CA PRO A 434 -42.65 -11.76 -4.96
C PRO A 434 -42.90 -13.18 -5.49
N ASP A 435 -44.16 -13.48 -5.84
CA ASP A 435 -44.48 -14.75 -6.48
C ASP A 435 -43.75 -14.81 -7.83
N ALA A 436 -42.95 -15.86 -8.05
CA ALA A 436 -42.16 -16.05 -9.26
C ALA A 436 -43.00 -16.10 -10.56
N ASN A 437 -44.34 -16.20 -10.44
CA ASN A 437 -45.26 -16.27 -11.57
C ASN A 437 -45.75 -14.88 -12.02
N ASP A 438 -45.61 -13.83 -11.20
CA ASP A 438 -46.14 -12.49 -11.51
C ASP A 438 -45.27 -11.70 -12.51
N GLU A 439 -44.00 -12.06 -12.69
CA GLU A 439 -43.10 -11.40 -13.66
C GLU A 439 -43.33 -11.82 -15.12
N SER A 440 -44.16 -12.84 -15.36
CA SER A 440 -44.53 -13.26 -16.72
C SER A 440 -45.62 -12.39 -17.38
N ALA A 441 -46.13 -11.38 -16.66
CA ALA A 441 -47.26 -10.56 -17.11
C ALA A 441 -46.88 -9.15 -17.63
N ASP A 442 -45.62 -8.71 -17.46
CA ASP A 442 -45.13 -7.53 -18.17
C ASP A 442 -44.72 -7.94 -19.59
N ASP A 443 -45.73 -8.10 -20.44
CA ASP A 443 -45.65 -7.88 -21.88
C ASP A 443 -45.12 -6.45 -22.11
N ALA A 444 -43.81 -6.25 -21.93
CA ALA A 444 -43.13 -5.10 -22.50
C ALA A 444 -43.46 -5.17 -24.00
N PRO A 445 -44.23 -4.21 -24.54
CA PRO A 445 -44.61 -4.25 -25.93
C PRO A 445 -43.31 -4.32 -26.71
N ASN A 446 -43.16 -5.40 -27.46
CA ASN A 446 -42.06 -5.66 -28.36
C ASN A 446 -42.16 -4.62 -29.49
N ASP A 447 -41.83 -3.36 -29.18
CA ASP A 447 -41.74 -2.25 -30.11
C ASP A 447 -40.46 -2.46 -30.92
N ASN A 448 -40.50 -3.48 -31.77
CA ASN A 448 -39.67 -3.59 -32.96
C ASN A 448 -40.12 -2.53 -33.98
N GLY A 449 -40.23 -1.28 -33.53
CA GLY A 449 -40.34 -0.08 -34.33
C GLY A 449 -39.09 0.05 -35.17
N ASN A 450 -39.17 -0.53 -36.36
CA ASN A 450 -38.20 -0.50 -37.43
C ASN A 450 -37.97 0.97 -37.87
N SER A 451 -37.16 1.74 -37.14
CA SER A 451 -36.75 3.08 -37.55
C SER A 451 -35.62 2.98 -38.57
N GLU A 452 -35.97 3.18 -39.84
CA GLU A 452 -35.05 3.35 -40.96
C GLU A 452 -33.98 4.42 -40.65
N PRO A 453 -32.71 4.21 -41.07
CA PRO A 453 -31.71 5.25 -41.00
C PRO A 453 -31.98 6.30 -42.09
N VAL A 454 -32.45 7.48 -41.67
CA VAL A 454 -32.45 8.69 -42.51
C VAL A 454 -31.00 9.06 -42.84
N ARG A 455 -30.60 8.84 -44.09
CA ARG A 455 -29.40 9.42 -44.69
C ARG A 455 -29.67 10.89 -45.02
N GLU A 456 -29.02 11.80 -44.30
CA GLU A 456 -28.84 13.18 -44.78
C GLU A 456 -27.50 13.33 -45.51
N GLN A 457 -27.58 14.11 -46.60
CA GLN A 457 -26.53 14.47 -47.56
C GLN A 457 -25.76 15.71 -47.12
#